data_AF-A0A1C2J3Y8-F1
#
_entry.id   AF-A0A1C2J3Y8-F1
#
_cell.length_a   1.000
_cell.length_b   1.000
_cell.length_c   1.000
_cell.angle_alpha   90.00
_cell.angle_beta   90.00
_cell.angle_gamma   90.00
#
_symmetry.space_group_name_H-M   'P 1'
#
loop_
_entity.id
_entity.type
_entity.pdbx_description
1 polymer ?
#
loop_
_entity_poly.entity_id
_entity_poly.type
_entity_poly.pdbx_seq_one_letter_code
_entity_poly.pdbx_strand_id
1 'polypeptide(L)'
;MEPEQEVPRPANKADMLQIIDALETRGVDYILIGGHALQLHGYMRATEDVDFLLPLDEINGSKVIDALSILPDQASLEMESSWFADGENIRVNDEIIVDLLFVAANGETYESLSGHIIDVEIDGHSIKTLDLEGLLKTKVSTREKDIADYRVLALAIHEINKRKALDKDLSASLTEDKSVSESSAKAITDAPAIPEQVMTRRCDMPTVLMERNNLVNAFVRVDEETKKARASAQHEVGDKEWKQGFSEEKQETARNILKEQGVGYETALKGELQGVALAETKVNGEPQQKLRVALQKGEDRILLSADLDSEFAQRLVAKLDTLSQSPQKGEITIGAFASPKERDGRHFVDHVATLKGPDGKEIPAVSGHFEQAKELSEQAKKPMLDAGITEKKILEPIADAAREKYFAGLVTEISGRLKEQGITMETGQSNNPAPRLEAHVQEPNGTWHSVGVWADKEGKLVGSVAVQRPDGEKDRIPVIFQDKVSQKGVPMLQAAGERSDGARVYVSMMPHEAKSGEKFISASFAEKHPEQELVRIEGRGGGLKPNKTAMEQGVRNRTVQLVKEKLGVNVLENARTQDRGKQEGMEIGR
;
A
#
# COMPACT_ATOMS: atom_id res chain seq x y z
N MET A 1 29.61 -23.27 -26.16
CA MET A 1 29.27 -22.10 -25.34
C MET A 1 28.09 -21.50 -26.05
N GLU A 2 26.89 -21.62 -25.47
CA GLU A 2 25.79 -20.75 -25.89
C GLU A 2 26.24 -19.31 -25.61
N PRO A 3 26.00 -18.36 -26.52
CA PRO A 3 26.32 -16.96 -26.25
C PRO A 3 25.56 -16.53 -24.99
N GLU A 4 26.24 -15.85 -24.07
CA GLU A 4 25.57 -15.17 -22.96
C GLU A 4 24.53 -14.23 -23.58
N GLN A 5 23.24 -14.47 -23.28
CA GLN A 5 22.19 -13.52 -23.65
C GLN A 5 22.46 -12.23 -22.90
N GLU A 6 22.87 -11.18 -23.62
CA GLU A 6 22.98 -9.84 -23.06
C GLU A 6 21.59 -9.39 -22.58
N VAL A 7 21.51 -8.96 -21.33
CA VAL A 7 20.25 -8.52 -20.72
C VAL A 7 19.98 -7.08 -21.18
N PRO A 8 18.77 -6.75 -21.68
CA PRO A 8 18.45 -5.39 -22.10
C PRO A 8 18.71 -4.37 -20.99
N ARG A 9 19.30 -3.22 -21.33
CA ARG A 9 19.48 -2.12 -20.38
C ARG A 9 18.20 -1.27 -20.27
N PRO A 10 18.01 -0.51 -19.17
CA PRO A 10 16.90 0.43 -19.08
C PRO A 10 16.94 1.51 -20.17
N ALA A 11 15.78 1.81 -20.75
CA ALA A 11 15.63 2.90 -21.71
C ALA A 11 15.76 4.27 -21.03
N ASN A 12 16.44 5.20 -21.69
CA ASN A 12 16.57 6.59 -21.24
C ASN A 12 15.87 7.56 -22.21
N LYS A 13 15.85 8.86 -21.88
CA LYS A 13 15.18 9.89 -22.69
C LYS A 13 15.70 9.94 -24.14
N ALA A 14 17.00 9.78 -24.36
CA ALA A 14 17.59 9.85 -25.68
C ALA A 14 17.14 8.66 -26.55
N ASP A 15 17.07 7.45 -25.97
CA ASP A 15 16.56 6.27 -26.68
C ASP A 15 15.10 6.48 -27.11
N MET A 16 14.26 6.99 -26.20
CA MET A 16 12.85 7.29 -26.45
C MET A 16 12.67 8.33 -27.57
N LEU A 17 13.44 9.43 -27.56
CA LEU A 17 13.38 10.45 -28.61
C LEU A 17 13.86 9.91 -29.97
N GLN A 18 14.90 9.08 -29.97
CA GLN A 18 15.41 8.45 -31.18
C GLN A 18 14.36 7.53 -31.83
N ILE A 19 13.63 6.75 -31.03
CA ILE A 19 12.51 5.92 -31.52
C ILE A 19 11.40 6.80 -32.07
N ILE A 20 11.00 7.86 -31.35
CA ILE A 20 9.93 8.76 -31.80
C ILE A 20 10.25 9.39 -33.16
N ASP A 21 11.46 9.90 -33.35
CA ASP A 21 11.87 10.47 -34.64
C ASP A 21 11.76 9.45 -35.78
N ALA A 22 12.12 8.21 -35.51
CA ALA A 22 12.01 7.13 -36.48
C ALA A 22 10.56 6.77 -36.80
N LEU A 23 9.67 6.77 -35.81
CA LEU A 23 8.22 6.55 -35.96
C LEU A 23 7.59 7.70 -36.77
N GLU A 24 7.87 8.95 -36.41
CA GLU A 24 7.36 10.15 -37.10
C GLU A 24 7.84 10.21 -38.56
N THR A 25 9.13 9.94 -38.81
CA THR A 25 9.72 9.93 -40.16
C THR A 25 9.02 8.93 -41.10
N ARG A 26 8.54 7.81 -40.55
CA ARG A 26 7.85 6.75 -41.30
C ARG A 26 6.33 6.91 -41.32
N GLY A 27 5.81 7.95 -40.68
CA GLY A 27 4.38 8.21 -40.57
C GLY A 27 3.65 7.06 -39.87
N VAL A 28 4.21 6.58 -38.77
CA VAL A 28 3.57 5.61 -37.88
C VAL A 28 2.48 6.31 -37.08
N ASP A 29 1.31 5.67 -37.00
CA ASP A 29 0.26 6.04 -36.06
C ASP A 29 0.58 5.39 -34.69
N TYR A 30 0.89 6.22 -33.70
CA TYR A 30 1.24 5.77 -32.35
C TYR A 30 0.77 6.77 -31.29
N ILE A 31 0.70 6.29 -30.05
CA ILE A 31 0.55 7.12 -28.85
C ILE A 31 1.60 6.66 -27.85
N LEU A 32 2.50 7.54 -27.44
CA LEU A 32 3.39 7.27 -26.32
C LEU A 32 2.58 7.24 -25.03
N ILE A 33 2.65 6.13 -24.29
CA ILE A 33 1.98 5.93 -23.01
C ILE A 33 3.02 5.53 -21.93
N GLY A 34 2.56 5.00 -20.81
CA GLY A 34 3.46 4.42 -19.81
C GLY A 34 4.32 5.46 -19.07
N GLY A 35 5.53 5.05 -18.65
CA GLY A 35 6.37 5.87 -17.78
C GLY A 35 6.93 7.12 -18.44
N HIS A 36 7.31 7.03 -19.71
CA HIS A 36 7.81 8.19 -20.46
C HIS A 36 6.72 9.22 -20.74
N ALA A 37 5.49 8.80 -21.06
CA ALA A 37 4.37 9.71 -21.21
C ALA A 37 4.07 10.51 -19.93
N LEU A 38 4.15 9.88 -18.76
CA LEU A 38 3.98 10.57 -17.48
C LEU A 38 5.06 11.63 -17.23
N GLN A 39 6.30 11.37 -17.66
CA GLN A 39 7.39 12.35 -17.57
C GLN A 39 7.13 13.58 -18.46
N LEU A 40 6.49 13.41 -19.63
CA LEU A 40 6.07 14.54 -20.48
C LEU A 40 5.09 15.47 -19.76
N HIS A 41 4.27 14.93 -18.86
CA HIS A 41 3.35 15.70 -18.00
C HIS A 41 3.97 16.14 -16.68
N GLY A 42 5.30 16.02 -16.53
CA GLY A 42 6.04 16.48 -15.36
C GLY A 42 5.99 15.52 -14.16
N TYR A 43 5.49 14.30 -14.33
CA TYR A 43 5.46 13.28 -13.28
C TYR A 43 6.60 12.26 -13.43
N MET A 44 7.66 12.47 -12.65
CA MET A 44 8.91 11.71 -12.73
C MET A 44 8.84 10.38 -11.97
N ARG A 45 8.66 9.27 -12.70
CA ARG A 45 8.83 7.90 -12.22
C ARG A 45 9.93 7.17 -12.99
N ALA A 46 10.63 6.27 -12.32
CA ALA A 46 11.57 5.36 -12.98
C ALA A 46 10.78 4.39 -13.88
N THR A 47 11.22 4.25 -15.12
CA THR A 47 10.70 3.32 -16.13
C THR A 47 11.89 2.64 -16.78
N GLU A 48 11.75 1.37 -17.14
CA GLU A 48 12.84 0.57 -17.71
C GLU A 48 12.63 0.33 -19.22
N ASP A 49 11.40 0.54 -19.67
CA ASP A 49 10.85 0.27 -20.99
C ASP A 49 10.18 1.52 -21.60
N VAL A 50 9.99 1.49 -22.93
CA VAL A 50 9.22 2.47 -23.70
C VAL A 50 7.90 1.84 -24.16
N ASP A 51 6.78 2.43 -23.77
CA ASP A 51 5.44 1.91 -24.08
C ASP A 51 4.76 2.73 -25.19
N PHE A 52 4.31 2.06 -26.25
CA PHE A 52 3.49 2.65 -27.31
C PHE A 52 2.15 1.95 -27.42
N LEU A 53 1.07 2.72 -27.57
CA LEU A 53 -0.24 2.22 -27.97
C LEU A 53 -0.43 2.44 -29.47
N LEU A 54 -0.78 1.38 -30.20
CA LEU A 54 -0.89 1.35 -31.66
C LEU A 54 -2.31 0.96 -32.10
N PRO A 55 -2.78 1.42 -33.27
CA PRO A 55 -3.98 0.87 -33.89
C PRO A 55 -3.74 -0.57 -34.37
N LEU A 56 -4.82 -1.36 -34.45
CA LEU A 56 -4.80 -2.69 -35.06
C LEU A 56 -4.72 -2.58 -36.58
N ASP A 57 -3.50 -2.46 -37.11
CA ASP A 57 -3.26 -2.27 -38.54
C ASP A 57 -1.91 -2.87 -38.97
N GLU A 58 -1.98 -3.81 -39.91
CA GLU A 58 -0.82 -4.47 -40.52
C GLU A 58 0.08 -3.47 -41.30
N ILE A 59 -0.51 -2.48 -41.96
CA ILE A 59 0.26 -1.46 -42.71
C ILE A 59 1.04 -0.60 -41.72
N ASN A 60 0.40 -0.18 -40.62
CA ASN A 60 1.07 0.52 -39.55
C ASN A 60 2.17 -0.34 -38.90
N GLY A 61 1.91 -1.63 -38.70
CA GLY A 61 2.88 -2.61 -38.21
C GLY A 61 4.14 -2.71 -39.06
N SER A 62 4.01 -2.71 -40.39
CA SER A 62 5.17 -2.70 -41.29
C SER A 62 6.04 -1.45 -41.10
N LYS A 63 5.42 -0.27 -40.90
CA LYS A 63 6.14 0.97 -40.61
C LYS A 63 6.83 0.93 -39.24
N VAL A 64 6.19 0.34 -38.21
CA VAL A 64 6.77 0.17 -36.87
C VAL A 64 8.00 -0.74 -36.92
N ILE A 65 7.91 -1.86 -37.64
CA ILE A 65 9.04 -2.80 -37.80
C ILE A 65 10.25 -2.08 -38.42
N ASP A 66 10.03 -1.35 -39.51
CA ASP A 66 11.09 -0.55 -40.14
C ASP A 66 11.60 0.56 -39.21
N ALA A 67 10.71 1.24 -38.48
CA ALA A 67 11.09 2.28 -37.53
C ALA A 67 12.00 1.77 -36.42
N LEU A 68 11.68 0.62 -35.84
CA LEU A 68 12.45 0.04 -34.72
C LEU A 68 13.75 -0.65 -35.17
N SER A 69 13.95 -0.89 -36.47
CA SER A 69 15.17 -1.50 -37.01
C SER A 69 16.42 -0.61 -36.86
N ILE A 70 16.25 0.62 -36.38
CA ILE A 70 17.33 1.53 -36.00
C ILE A 70 18.06 1.10 -34.72
N LEU A 71 17.44 0.25 -33.90
CA LEU A 71 18.03 -0.24 -32.66
C LEU A 71 19.13 -1.27 -32.99
N PRO A 72 20.16 -1.40 -32.14
CA PRO A 72 21.38 -2.11 -32.51
C PRO A 72 21.20 -3.59 -32.89
N ASP A 73 20.33 -4.32 -32.18
CA ASP A 73 20.12 -5.75 -32.42
C ASP A 73 19.12 -6.00 -33.56
N GLN A 74 18.40 -4.96 -33.98
CA GLN A 74 17.37 -4.99 -35.01
C GLN A 74 16.30 -6.07 -34.74
N ALA A 75 15.96 -6.29 -33.48
CA ALA A 75 15.05 -7.35 -33.04
C ALA A 75 13.66 -7.23 -33.71
N SER A 76 13.27 -6.02 -34.15
CA SER A 76 12.03 -5.80 -34.88
C SER A 76 11.96 -6.50 -36.23
N LEU A 77 13.09 -6.82 -36.88
CA LEU A 77 13.13 -7.50 -38.17
C LEU A 77 12.72 -8.97 -38.09
N GLU A 78 12.66 -9.54 -36.89
CA GLU A 78 12.13 -10.89 -36.65
C GLU A 78 10.61 -10.93 -36.52
N MET A 79 9.97 -9.76 -36.51
CA MET A 79 8.52 -9.63 -36.38
C MET A 79 7.82 -9.67 -37.74
N GLU A 80 6.60 -10.20 -37.75
CA GLU A 80 5.73 -10.19 -38.94
C GLU A 80 4.67 -9.09 -38.81
N SER A 81 4.43 -8.35 -39.91
CA SER A 81 3.44 -7.26 -39.92
C SER A 81 2.03 -7.74 -39.56
N SER A 82 1.70 -8.99 -39.88
CA SER A 82 0.39 -9.58 -39.57
C SER A 82 0.08 -9.62 -38.07
N TRP A 83 1.10 -9.67 -37.20
CA TRP A 83 0.89 -9.67 -35.73
C TRP A 83 0.19 -8.41 -35.23
N PHE A 84 0.32 -7.30 -35.96
CA PHE A 84 -0.30 -6.03 -35.62
C PHE A 84 -1.81 -5.99 -35.92
N ALA A 85 -2.34 -7.01 -36.60
CA ALA A 85 -3.78 -7.20 -36.80
C ALA A 85 -4.40 -8.20 -35.80
N ASP A 86 -3.57 -8.99 -35.09
CA ASP A 86 -4.02 -10.06 -34.18
C ASP A 86 -4.40 -9.52 -32.78
N GLY A 87 -3.84 -8.37 -32.41
CA GLY A 87 -4.17 -7.64 -31.18
C GLY A 87 -3.59 -8.18 -29.88
N GLU A 88 -2.62 -9.09 -29.98
CA GLU A 88 -1.76 -9.44 -28.85
C GLU A 88 -0.66 -8.39 -28.66
N ASN A 89 -0.39 -8.01 -27.42
CA ASN A 89 0.68 -7.06 -27.11
C ASN A 89 2.05 -7.69 -27.41
N ILE A 90 2.95 -6.92 -28.02
CA ILE A 90 4.26 -7.39 -28.46
C ILE A 90 5.34 -6.69 -27.62
N ARG A 91 6.30 -7.47 -27.13
CA ARG A 91 7.50 -6.95 -26.47
C ARG A 91 8.71 -7.16 -27.36
N VAL A 92 9.37 -6.07 -27.74
CA VAL A 92 10.61 -6.08 -28.50
C VAL A 92 11.78 -6.00 -27.51
N ASN A 93 12.60 -7.05 -27.46
CA ASN A 93 13.79 -7.11 -26.62
C ASN A 93 15.03 -6.89 -27.49
N ASP A 94 15.41 -5.63 -27.66
CA ASP A 94 16.66 -5.21 -28.29
C ASP A 94 17.66 -4.78 -27.19
N GLU A 95 18.61 -3.88 -27.48
CA GLU A 95 19.44 -3.23 -26.46
C GLU A 95 18.59 -2.62 -25.33
N ILE A 96 17.37 -2.18 -25.65
CA ILE A 96 16.33 -1.71 -24.73
C ILE A 96 15.01 -2.44 -24.97
N ILE A 97 14.11 -2.38 -23.99
CA ILE A 97 12.76 -2.96 -24.10
C ILE A 97 11.77 -1.94 -24.66
N VAL A 98 11.05 -2.32 -25.72
CA VAL A 98 9.94 -1.55 -26.28
C VAL A 98 8.67 -2.40 -26.23
N ASP A 99 7.65 -1.89 -25.55
CA ASP A 99 6.34 -2.53 -25.44
C ASP A 99 5.36 -1.90 -26.45
N LEU A 100 4.85 -2.72 -27.35
CA LEU A 100 3.85 -2.37 -28.36
C LEU A 100 2.51 -2.93 -27.91
N LEU A 101 1.64 -2.02 -27.47
CA LEU A 101 0.34 -2.32 -26.91
C LEU A 101 -0.74 -2.02 -27.94
N PHE A 102 -1.76 -2.87 -28.01
CA PHE A 102 -2.97 -2.64 -28.83
C PHE A 102 -4.20 -2.39 -27.97
N VAL A 103 -4.16 -2.88 -26.72
CA VAL A 103 -5.17 -2.67 -25.70
C VAL A 103 -4.48 -2.30 -24.38
N ALA A 104 -4.82 -1.14 -23.83
CA ALA A 104 -4.35 -0.68 -22.53
C ALA A 104 -4.95 -1.52 -21.39
N ALA A 105 -4.42 -1.38 -20.18
CA ALA A 105 -4.75 -2.27 -19.05
C ALA A 105 -6.24 -2.29 -18.64
N ASN A 106 -7.01 -1.27 -19.03
CA ASN A 106 -8.43 -1.13 -18.74
C ASN A 106 -9.34 -1.44 -19.95
N GLY A 107 -8.79 -1.93 -21.06
CA GLY A 107 -9.52 -2.24 -22.28
C GLY A 107 -9.59 -1.12 -23.32
N GLU A 108 -8.94 0.03 -23.09
CA GLU A 108 -8.91 1.13 -24.06
C GLU A 108 -7.99 0.83 -25.24
N THR A 109 -8.39 1.26 -26.44
CA THR A 109 -7.65 1.10 -27.70
C THR A 109 -7.16 2.44 -28.22
N TYR A 110 -6.36 2.41 -29.29
CA TYR A 110 -5.94 3.63 -29.99
C TYR A 110 -7.15 4.51 -30.38
N GLU A 111 -8.19 3.89 -30.94
CA GLU A 111 -9.39 4.58 -31.40
C GLU A 111 -10.19 5.19 -30.24
N SER A 112 -10.32 4.47 -29.12
CA SER A 112 -11.07 4.97 -27.96
C SER A 112 -10.37 6.14 -27.25
N LEU A 113 -9.04 6.21 -27.36
CA LEU A 113 -8.22 7.28 -26.80
C LEU A 113 -7.90 8.40 -27.79
N SER A 114 -8.31 8.29 -29.06
CA SER A 114 -8.05 9.29 -30.10
C SER A 114 -8.46 10.72 -29.72
N GLY A 115 -9.54 10.88 -28.96
CA GLY A 115 -10.01 12.19 -28.46
C GLY A 115 -9.17 12.81 -27.35
N HIS A 116 -8.21 12.06 -26.80
CA HIS A 116 -7.29 12.50 -25.75
C HIS A 116 -5.85 12.66 -26.27
N ILE A 117 -5.60 12.40 -27.55
CA ILE A 117 -4.26 12.55 -28.13
C ILE A 117 -3.90 14.04 -28.18
N ILE A 118 -2.71 14.35 -27.69
CA ILE A 118 -2.08 15.66 -27.77
C ILE A 118 -0.70 15.52 -28.41
N ASP A 119 -0.30 16.55 -29.15
CA ASP A 119 1.08 16.70 -29.61
C ASP A 119 1.85 17.54 -28.57
N VAL A 120 2.98 17.02 -28.11
CA VAL A 120 3.89 17.68 -27.17
C VAL A 120 5.24 17.89 -27.85
N GLU A 121 5.78 19.09 -27.79
CA GLU A 121 7.10 19.40 -28.33
C GLU A 121 8.15 19.40 -27.21
N ILE A 122 9.18 18.55 -27.31
CA ILE A 122 10.33 18.51 -26.38
C ILE A 122 11.63 18.47 -27.16
N ASP A 123 12.57 19.36 -26.83
CA ASP A 123 13.90 19.43 -27.44
C ASP A 123 13.87 19.49 -29.00
N GLY A 124 12.77 19.99 -29.57
CA GLY A 124 12.54 20.07 -31.03
C GLY A 124 11.89 18.83 -31.66
N HIS A 125 11.52 17.83 -30.86
CA HIS A 125 10.84 16.60 -31.28
C HIS A 125 9.34 16.71 -31.02
N SER A 126 8.51 16.37 -32.01
CA SER A 126 7.06 16.30 -31.87
C SER A 126 6.65 14.91 -31.40
N ILE A 127 5.96 14.83 -30.27
CA ILE A 127 5.61 13.57 -29.62
C ILE A 127 4.09 13.45 -29.50
N LYS A 128 3.51 12.38 -30.03
CA LYS A 128 2.10 12.03 -29.81
C LYS A 128 1.95 11.30 -28.48
N THR A 129 1.20 11.88 -27.56
CA THR A 129 0.89 11.27 -26.25
C THR A 129 -0.55 11.59 -25.84
N LEU A 130 -0.97 11.17 -24.64
CA LEU A 130 -2.31 11.45 -24.12
C LEU A 130 -2.30 12.65 -23.19
N ASP A 131 -3.41 13.39 -23.15
CA ASP A 131 -3.70 14.31 -22.05
C ASP A 131 -3.83 13.55 -20.71
N LEU A 132 -3.94 14.29 -19.60
CA LEU A 132 -4.02 13.67 -18.27
C LEU A 132 -5.22 12.72 -18.12
N GLU A 133 -6.36 13.04 -18.74
CA GLU A 133 -7.56 12.22 -18.67
C GLU A 133 -7.40 10.92 -19.47
N GLY A 134 -6.76 10.97 -20.63
CA GLY A 134 -6.38 9.81 -21.42
C GLY A 134 -5.35 8.94 -20.71
N LEU A 135 -4.30 9.53 -20.12
CA LEU A 135 -3.33 8.78 -19.33
C LEU A 135 -3.98 8.08 -18.14
N LEU A 136 -4.91 8.74 -17.44
CA LEU A 136 -5.63 8.14 -16.30
C LEU A 136 -6.37 6.86 -16.73
N LYS A 137 -7.01 6.88 -17.90
CA LYS A 137 -7.71 5.71 -18.44
C LYS A 137 -6.75 4.54 -18.64
N THR A 138 -5.55 4.77 -19.17
CA THR A 138 -4.55 3.69 -19.37
C THR A 138 -4.02 3.05 -18.07
N LYS A 139 -4.28 3.66 -16.90
CA LYS A 139 -3.68 3.30 -15.60
C LYS A 139 -4.62 2.55 -14.65
N VAL A 140 -5.82 2.17 -15.10
CA VAL A 140 -6.74 1.33 -14.31
C VAL A 140 -6.31 -0.14 -14.43
N SER A 141 -5.26 -0.51 -13.69
CA SER A 141 -4.69 -1.88 -13.66
C SER A 141 -4.46 -2.35 -12.21
N THR A 142 -4.23 -3.66 -12.03
CA THR A 142 -3.87 -4.26 -10.74
C THR A 142 -2.38 -4.14 -10.39
N ARG A 143 -1.57 -3.47 -11.23
CA ARG A 143 -0.12 -3.31 -11.02
C ARG A 143 0.13 -2.18 -10.01
N GLU A 144 0.95 -2.47 -8.99
CA GLU A 144 1.27 -1.53 -7.89
C GLU A 144 1.77 -0.16 -8.38
N LYS A 145 2.54 -0.11 -9.48
CA LYS A 145 3.04 1.14 -10.08
C LYS A 145 1.92 1.98 -10.71
N ASP A 146 0.92 1.35 -11.33
CA ASP A 146 -0.16 2.07 -12.01
C ASP A 146 -1.18 2.65 -11.02
N ILE A 147 -1.31 2.07 -9.81
CA ILE A 147 -2.14 2.62 -8.73
C ILE A 147 -1.59 3.96 -8.23
N ALA A 148 -0.27 4.09 -8.11
CA ALA A 148 0.37 5.35 -7.72
C ALA A 148 0.17 6.43 -8.78
N ASP A 149 0.39 6.08 -10.06
CA ASP A 149 0.18 6.99 -11.19
C ASP A 149 -1.29 7.44 -11.28
N TYR A 150 -2.23 6.51 -11.11
CA TYR A 150 -3.67 6.79 -11.12
C TYR A 150 -4.03 7.83 -10.06
N ARG A 151 -3.51 7.70 -8.82
CA ARG A 151 -3.78 8.67 -7.74
C ARG A 151 -3.28 10.07 -8.10
N VAL A 152 -2.05 10.18 -8.61
CA VAL A 152 -1.45 11.47 -8.99
C VAL A 152 -2.22 12.13 -10.14
N LEU A 153 -2.55 11.35 -11.17
CA LEU A 153 -3.34 11.83 -12.32
C LEU A 153 -4.75 12.25 -11.90
N ALA A 154 -5.43 11.46 -11.07
CA ALA A 154 -6.78 11.77 -10.59
C ALA A 154 -6.81 13.06 -9.76
N LEU A 155 -5.81 13.27 -8.88
CA LEU A 155 -5.67 14.50 -8.12
C LEU A 155 -5.39 15.71 -9.01
N ALA A 156 -4.49 15.55 -10.01
CA ALA A 156 -4.18 16.61 -10.97
C ALA A 156 -5.42 17.02 -11.77
N ILE A 157 -6.18 16.06 -12.31
CA ILE A 157 -7.44 16.29 -13.03
C ILE A 157 -8.48 16.96 -12.13
N HIS A 158 -8.64 16.48 -10.89
CA HIS A 158 -9.59 17.06 -9.95
C HIS A 158 -9.29 18.54 -9.66
N GLU A 159 -8.02 18.88 -9.42
CA GLU A 159 -7.61 20.26 -9.16
C GLU A 159 -7.74 21.15 -10.40
N ILE A 160 -7.43 20.63 -11.60
CA ILE A 160 -7.65 21.34 -12.87
C ILE A 160 -9.14 21.62 -13.08
N ASN A 161 -9.99 20.62 -12.85
CA ASN A 161 -11.44 20.76 -13.03
C ASN A 161 -12.07 21.68 -11.98
N LYS A 162 -11.58 21.64 -10.74
CA LYS A 162 -11.96 22.58 -9.69
C LYS A 162 -11.60 24.02 -10.08
N ARG A 163 -10.43 24.25 -10.68
CA ARG A 163 -10.04 25.58 -11.19
C ARG A 163 -10.87 26.02 -12.39
N LYS A 164 -11.09 25.14 -13.36
CA LYS A 164 -12.01 25.43 -14.49
C LYS A 164 -13.42 25.76 -13.98
N ALA A 165 -13.90 25.09 -12.94
CA ALA A 165 -15.17 25.41 -12.30
C ALA A 165 -15.12 26.76 -11.57
N LEU A 166 -14.04 27.06 -10.84
CA LEU A 166 -13.85 28.34 -10.15
C LEU A 166 -13.71 29.52 -11.12
N ASP A 167 -13.03 29.33 -12.25
CA ASP A 167 -12.85 30.32 -13.32
C ASP A 167 -14.15 30.51 -14.11
N LYS A 168 -14.93 29.43 -14.29
CA LYS A 168 -16.27 29.49 -14.87
C LYS A 168 -17.26 30.21 -13.94
N ASP A 169 -17.18 29.97 -12.63
CA ASP A 169 -17.95 30.70 -11.61
C ASP A 169 -17.50 32.15 -11.49
N LEU A 170 -16.20 32.46 -11.64
CA LEU A 170 -15.71 33.84 -11.76
C LEU A 170 -16.27 34.52 -13.02
N SER A 171 -16.28 33.82 -14.15
CA SER A 171 -16.84 34.33 -15.42
C SER A 171 -18.37 34.49 -15.38
N ALA A 172 -19.08 33.64 -14.63
CA ALA A 172 -20.52 33.70 -14.42
C ALA A 172 -20.91 34.74 -13.36
N SER A 173 -20.08 34.97 -12.34
CA SER A 173 -20.30 35.96 -11.27
C SER A 173 -20.16 37.43 -11.71
N LEU A 174 -19.67 37.69 -12.93
CA LEU A 174 -19.71 39.01 -13.58
C LEU A 174 -21.07 39.31 -14.22
N THR A 175 -22.00 38.35 -14.21
CA THR A 175 -23.36 38.53 -14.68
C THR A 175 -24.32 38.03 -13.60
N GLU A 176 -25.03 38.97 -12.98
CA GLU A 176 -26.19 38.75 -12.09
C GLU A 176 -25.91 38.69 -10.58
N ASP A 177 -26.11 39.85 -9.95
CA ASP A 177 -26.50 39.99 -8.56
C ASP A 177 -28.02 40.18 -8.48
N LYS A 178 -28.72 39.31 -7.73
CA LYS A 178 -29.77 39.62 -6.73
C LYS A 178 -30.64 38.41 -6.36
N SER A 179 -30.61 38.05 -5.08
CA SER A 179 -31.76 38.04 -4.15
C SER A 179 -31.80 36.87 -3.15
N VAL A 180 -32.34 37.20 -1.98
CA VAL A 180 -32.31 36.55 -0.65
C VAL A 180 -33.45 35.53 -0.48
N SER A 181 -33.27 34.46 0.32
CA SER A 181 -34.17 34.12 1.46
C SER A 181 -33.72 32.90 2.28
N GLU A 182 -33.94 33.02 3.60
CA GLU A 182 -33.81 32.00 4.64
C GLU A 182 -35.06 31.08 4.71
N SER A 183 -34.90 29.82 5.14
CA SER A 183 -35.50 29.30 6.39
C SER A 183 -35.53 27.78 6.46
N SER A 184 -35.38 27.28 7.70
CA SER A 184 -36.20 26.22 8.35
C SER A 184 -35.41 25.04 8.92
N ALA A 185 -35.41 25.00 10.25
CA ALA A 185 -34.99 23.88 11.09
C ALA A 185 -36.17 22.93 11.37
N LYS A 186 -35.91 21.63 11.54
CA LYS A 186 -36.46 20.85 12.68
C LYS A 186 -35.79 19.49 12.87
N ALA A 187 -35.67 19.14 14.15
CA ALA A 187 -35.01 17.99 14.74
C ALA A 187 -35.87 16.71 14.72
N ILE A 188 -35.20 15.55 14.89
CA ILE A 188 -35.73 14.37 15.59
C ILE A 188 -34.61 13.77 16.44
N THR A 189 -34.87 13.60 17.74
CA THR A 189 -34.03 12.96 18.75
C THR A 189 -34.49 11.53 19.03
N ASP A 190 -33.57 10.77 19.65
CA ASP A 190 -33.73 9.62 20.56
C ASP A 190 -33.89 8.20 20.01
N ALA A 191 -32.91 7.33 20.34
CA ALA A 191 -33.03 6.11 21.15
C ALA A 191 -31.64 5.39 21.30
N PRO A 192 -31.47 4.32 22.10
CA PRO A 192 -31.19 4.31 23.54
C PRO A 192 -29.81 3.69 23.91
N ALA A 193 -29.40 3.81 25.18
CA ALA A 193 -28.19 3.20 25.75
C ALA A 193 -28.49 1.88 26.47
N ILE A 194 -27.76 0.78 26.20
CA ILE A 194 -27.56 -0.43 27.05
C ILE A 194 -26.36 -1.26 26.49
N PRO A 195 -25.72 -2.23 27.20
CA PRO A 195 -24.85 -2.17 28.38
C PRO A 195 -23.38 -2.57 28.11
N GLU A 196 -22.54 -2.22 29.08
CA GLU A 196 -21.17 -2.70 29.31
C GLU A 196 -21.11 -4.22 29.50
N GLN A 197 -20.40 -4.97 28.63
CA GLN A 197 -20.01 -6.36 28.88
C GLN A 197 -18.63 -6.74 28.30
N VAL A 198 -17.74 -7.05 29.25
CA VAL A 198 -16.69 -8.09 29.24
C VAL A 198 -15.61 -8.00 28.15
N MET A 199 -14.55 -7.25 28.50
CA MET A 199 -13.17 -7.42 28.02
C MET A 199 -12.78 -8.91 27.96
N THR A 200 -12.68 -9.47 26.75
CA THR A 200 -11.85 -10.64 26.50
C THR A 200 -10.51 -10.15 25.95
N ARG A 201 -9.48 -10.24 26.80
CA ARG A 201 -8.11 -9.80 26.48
C ARG A 201 -7.57 -10.66 25.33
N ARG A 202 -7.09 -9.98 24.27
CA ARG A 202 -6.40 -10.56 23.12
C ARG A 202 -5.05 -11.14 23.56
N CYS A 203 -4.78 -12.39 23.18
CA CYS A 203 -3.43 -12.98 23.21
C CYS A 203 -2.78 -12.81 21.83
N ASP A 204 -2.47 -11.56 21.48
CA ASP A 204 -1.26 -11.22 20.75
C ASP A 204 -0.26 -10.77 21.82
N MET A 205 1.05 -10.98 21.66
CA MET A 205 2.03 -10.17 22.41
C MET A 205 1.59 -8.71 22.21
N PRO A 206 1.18 -7.96 23.25
CA PRO A 206 0.48 -6.70 23.04
C PRO A 206 1.45 -5.73 22.37
N THR A 207 1.36 -5.65 21.04
CA THR A 207 2.11 -4.66 20.30
C THR A 207 1.42 -3.35 20.56
N VAL A 208 2.04 -2.53 21.41
CA VAL A 208 1.52 -1.21 21.72
C VAL A 208 1.87 -0.31 20.54
N LEU A 209 0.86 -0.01 19.74
CA LEU A 209 0.99 0.95 18.65
C LEU A 209 1.04 2.35 19.24
N MET A 210 2.15 3.05 19.00
CA MET A 210 2.40 4.40 19.51
C MET A 210 2.54 5.37 18.34
N GLU A 211 2.12 6.61 18.50
CA GLU A 211 2.35 7.67 17.54
C GLU A 211 2.83 8.96 18.20
N ARG A 212 3.51 9.81 17.42
CA ARG A 212 3.91 11.14 17.86
C ARG A 212 2.70 12.08 17.79
N ASN A 213 2.34 12.70 18.92
CA ASN A 213 1.30 13.73 18.95
C ASN A 213 1.87 15.11 19.24
N ASN A 214 1.96 15.97 18.22
CA ASN A 214 2.60 17.28 18.31
C ASN A 214 2.01 18.20 19.39
N LEU A 215 0.70 18.13 19.64
CA LEU A 215 0.02 18.94 20.64
C LEU A 215 0.33 18.51 22.08
N VAL A 216 0.18 17.21 22.37
CA VAL A 216 0.52 16.64 23.68
C VAL A 216 2.03 16.73 23.94
N ASN A 217 2.80 16.91 22.86
CA ASN A 217 4.25 16.94 22.88
C ASN A 217 4.84 15.68 23.52
N ALA A 218 4.26 14.54 23.14
CA ALA A 218 4.60 13.21 23.61
C ALA A 218 4.25 12.15 22.56
N PHE A 219 4.50 10.89 22.91
CA PHE A 219 3.98 9.69 22.26
C PHE A 219 2.71 9.25 22.96
N VAL A 220 1.70 8.89 22.18
CA VAL A 220 0.40 8.41 22.67
C VAL A 220 0.05 7.10 21.99
N ARG A 221 -0.82 6.30 22.60
CA ARG A 221 -1.29 5.05 22.02
C ARG A 221 -2.23 5.31 20.84
N VAL A 222 -2.23 4.41 19.86
CA VAL A 222 -3.18 4.43 18.74
C VAL A 222 -4.31 3.46 19.08
N ASP A 223 -5.29 3.96 19.84
CA ASP A 223 -6.50 3.25 20.22
C ASP A 223 -7.71 4.19 20.27
N GLU A 224 -8.92 3.62 20.37
CA GLU A 224 -10.17 4.38 20.35
C GLU A 224 -10.32 5.30 21.58
N GLU A 225 -9.78 4.93 22.73
CA GLU A 225 -9.80 5.75 23.94
C GLU A 225 -8.97 7.02 23.75
N THR A 226 -7.73 6.88 23.28
CA THR A 226 -6.84 8.00 22.96
C THR A 226 -7.41 8.88 21.85
N LYS A 227 -8.03 8.27 20.83
CA LYS A 227 -8.68 9.01 19.73
C LYS A 227 -9.82 9.89 20.25
N LYS A 228 -10.67 9.36 21.14
CA LYS A 228 -11.75 10.13 21.78
C LYS A 228 -11.21 11.26 22.65
N ALA A 229 -10.22 10.99 23.50
CA ALA A 229 -9.61 12.01 24.36
C ALA A 229 -8.98 13.15 23.56
N ARG A 230 -8.37 12.83 22.42
CA ARG A 230 -7.83 13.84 21.50
C ARG A 230 -8.92 14.66 20.82
N ALA A 231 -10.03 14.04 20.42
CA ALA A 231 -11.16 14.76 19.85
C ALA A 231 -11.77 15.73 20.88
N SER A 232 -11.87 15.33 22.16
CA SER A 232 -12.26 16.23 23.25
C SER A 232 -11.28 17.38 23.44
N ALA A 233 -9.97 17.10 23.42
CA ALA A 233 -8.95 18.14 23.50
C ALA A 233 -9.01 19.13 22.33
N GLN A 234 -9.29 18.65 21.12
CA GLN A 234 -9.51 19.51 19.95
C GLN A 234 -10.75 20.38 20.10
N HIS A 235 -11.84 19.80 20.60
CA HIS A 235 -13.07 20.54 20.84
C HIS A 235 -12.87 21.68 21.86
N GLU A 236 -12.18 21.41 22.97
CA GLU A 236 -11.92 22.38 24.02
C GLU A 236 -10.99 23.52 23.57
N VAL A 237 -9.91 23.18 22.85
CA VAL A 237 -8.98 24.18 22.29
C VAL A 237 -9.64 25.02 21.19
N GLY A 238 -10.57 24.43 20.44
CA GLY A 238 -11.28 25.05 19.33
C GLY A 238 -10.48 25.02 18.02
N ASP A 239 -11.17 24.75 16.90
CA ASP A 239 -10.54 24.46 15.61
C ASP A 239 -9.63 25.58 15.07
N LYS A 240 -9.95 26.84 15.35
CA LYS A 240 -9.16 27.99 14.90
C LYS A 240 -7.80 28.05 15.62
N GLU A 241 -7.81 27.84 16.92
CA GLU A 241 -6.61 27.79 17.74
C GLU A 241 -5.82 26.51 17.49
N TRP A 242 -6.51 25.39 17.27
CA TRP A 242 -5.91 24.11 16.91
C TRP A 242 -5.01 24.21 15.67
N LYS A 243 -5.46 24.94 14.64
CA LYS A 243 -4.72 25.15 13.39
C LYS A 243 -3.48 26.04 13.54
N GLN A 244 -3.31 26.74 14.67
CA GLN A 244 -2.12 27.57 14.92
C GLN A 244 -0.92 26.77 15.46
N GLY A 245 -1.08 25.46 15.67
CA GLY A 245 0.00 24.58 16.10
C GLY A 245 0.26 24.61 17.62
N PHE A 246 1.45 24.16 18.01
CA PHE A 246 1.84 23.95 19.41
C PHE A 246 1.95 25.27 20.21
N SER A 247 1.44 25.26 21.44
CA SER A 247 1.76 26.21 22.51
C SER A 247 1.76 25.49 23.86
N GLU A 248 2.44 26.05 24.86
CA GLU A 248 2.51 25.45 26.21
C GLU A 248 1.12 25.34 26.86
N GLU A 249 0.28 26.36 26.70
CA GLU A 249 -1.10 26.39 27.20
C GLU A 249 -1.96 25.29 26.57
N LYS A 250 -1.90 25.13 25.24
CA LYS A 250 -2.67 24.08 24.55
C LYS A 250 -2.15 22.68 24.90
N GLN A 251 -0.85 22.54 25.10
CA GLN A 251 -0.25 21.30 25.61
C GLN A 251 -0.79 20.95 27.00
N GLU A 252 -0.88 21.94 27.90
CA GLU A 252 -1.41 21.76 29.24
C GLU A 252 -2.87 21.32 29.20
N THR A 253 -3.72 22.03 28.43
CA THR A 253 -5.13 21.67 28.23
C THR A 253 -5.28 20.25 27.69
N ALA A 254 -4.54 19.90 26.64
CA ALA A 254 -4.59 18.55 26.06
C ALA A 254 -4.16 17.47 27.06
N ARG A 255 -3.09 17.71 27.82
CA ARG A 255 -2.60 16.75 28.84
C ARG A 255 -3.57 16.60 30.01
N ASN A 256 -4.24 17.67 30.42
CA ASN A 256 -5.26 17.62 31.47
C ASN A 256 -6.47 16.78 31.03
N ILE A 257 -6.95 16.98 29.82
CA ILE A 257 -8.07 16.18 29.26
C ILE A 257 -7.69 14.71 29.11
N LEU A 258 -6.49 14.41 28.60
CA LEU A 258 -6.01 13.03 28.52
C LEU A 258 -5.98 12.39 29.91
N LYS A 259 -5.47 13.11 30.92
CA LYS A 259 -5.42 12.63 32.30
C LYS A 259 -6.80 12.39 32.90
N GLU A 260 -7.74 13.31 32.70
CA GLU A 260 -9.14 13.19 33.17
C GLU A 260 -9.84 11.97 32.55
N GLN A 261 -9.51 11.65 31.29
CA GLN A 261 -10.05 10.50 30.58
C GLN A 261 -9.23 9.21 30.76
N GLY A 262 -8.23 9.22 31.65
CA GLY A 262 -7.42 8.03 31.97
C GLY A 262 -6.42 7.63 30.87
N VAL A 263 -6.17 8.49 29.89
CA VAL A 263 -5.25 8.24 28.77
C VAL A 263 -3.82 8.68 29.14
N GLY A 264 -2.89 7.72 29.10
CA GLY A 264 -1.47 7.97 29.35
C GLY A 264 -0.72 8.46 28.11
N TYR A 265 0.43 9.11 28.34
CA TYR A 265 1.39 9.48 27.28
C TYR A 265 2.82 9.22 27.75
N GLU A 266 3.73 9.01 26.80
CA GLU A 266 5.16 8.79 27.05
C GLU A 266 5.98 9.91 26.40
N THR A 267 6.93 10.51 27.10
CA THR A 267 7.83 11.53 26.52
C THR A 267 9.01 10.91 25.77
N ALA A 268 9.27 9.63 25.99
CA ALA A 268 10.27 8.85 25.27
C ALA A 268 9.88 7.37 25.25
N LEU A 269 10.13 6.71 24.12
CA LEU A 269 9.99 5.28 23.95
C LEU A 269 11.34 4.61 24.16
N LYS A 270 11.37 3.48 24.88
CA LYS A 270 12.59 2.73 25.17
C LYS A 270 12.44 1.28 24.78
N GLY A 271 13.50 0.69 24.26
CA GLY A 271 13.58 -0.75 23.99
C GLY A 271 14.69 -1.09 23.00
N GLU A 272 14.96 -2.36 22.82
CA GLU A 272 15.90 -2.87 21.83
C GLU A 272 15.30 -2.74 20.42
N LEU A 273 16.06 -2.18 19.49
CA LEU A 273 15.61 -2.02 18.10
C LEU A 273 15.41 -3.40 17.44
N GLN A 274 14.17 -3.68 17.04
CA GLN A 274 13.79 -4.88 16.29
C GLN A 274 13.65 -4.62 14.79
N GLY A 275 13.61 -3.35 14.40
CA GLY A 275 13.83 -2.92 13.03
C GLY A 275 13.01 -1.71 12.62
N VAL A 276 13.19 -1.34 11.35
CA VAL A 276 12.56 -0.17 10.72
C VAL A 276 11.93 -0.57 9.39
N ALA A 277 10.75 -0.02 9.07
CA ALA A 277 10.04 -0.29 7.82
C ALA A 277 9.13 0.86 7.41
N LEU A 278 8.73 0.85 6.14
CA LEU A 278 7.59 1.64 5.66
C LEU A 278 6.28 0.89 5.89
N ALA A 279 5.22 1.64 6.10
CA ALA A 279 3.84 1.15 6.05
C ALA A 279 2.95 2.21 5.42
N GLU A 280 1.80 1.80 4.88
CA GLU A 280 0.74 2.72 4.46
C GLU A 280 -0.41 2.62 5.45
N THR A 281 -0.99 3.75 5.82
CA THR A 281 -2.27 3.79 6.55
C THR A 281 -3.21 4.77 5.87
N LYS A 282 -4.51 4.53 5.97
CA LYS A 282 -5.52 5.47 5.48
C LYS A 282 -5.90 6.46 6.58
N VAL A 283 -5.69 7.75 6.35
CA VAL A 283 -6.19 8.84 7.22
C VAL A 283 -7.27 9.57 6.41
N ASN A 284 -8.52 9.55 6.90
CA ASN A 284 -9.68 10.10 6.19
C ASN A 284 -9.87 9.55 4.75
N GLY A 285 -9.49 8.29 4.52
CA GLY A 285 -9.55 7.65 3.20
C GLY A 285 -8.29 7.83 2.36
N GLU A 286 -7.45 8.81 2.67
CA GLU A 286 -6.22 9.10 1.95
C GLU A 286 -5.05 8.24 2.44
N PRO A 287 -4.28 7.63 1.53
CA PRO A 287 -3.08 6.88 1.87
C PRO A 287 -1.99 7.81 2.38
N GLN A 288 -1.41 7.48 3.54
CA GLN A 288 -0.29 8.21 4.10
C GLN A 288 0.84 7.24 4.43
N GLN A 289 2.06 7.53 3.97
CA GLN A 289 3.21 6.73 4.31
C GLN A 289 3.61 6.98 5.76
N LYS A 290 3.96 5.89 6.44
CA LYS A 290 4.38 5.88 7.82
C LYS A 290 5.76 5.25 7.94
N LEU A 291 6.63 5.92 8.70
CA LEU A 291 7.77 5.29 9.34
C LEU A 291 7.28 4.36 10.45
N ARG A 292 7.73 3.11 10.41
CA ARG A 292 7.56 2.12 11.48
C ARG A 292 8.90 1.85 12.17
N VAL A 293 8.93 1.97 13.48
CA VAL A 293 10.09 1.55 14.30
C VAL A 293 9.60 0.58 15.36
N ALA A 294 10.10 -0.66 15.31
CA ALA A 294 9.76 -1.68 16.29
C ALA A 294 10.81 -1.73 17.41
N LEU A 295 10.37 -1.64 18.65
CA LEU A 295 11.20 -1.77 19.85
C LEU A 295 10.69 -2.93 20.70
N GLN A 296 11.62 -3.69 21.29
CA GLN A 296 11.33 -4.70 22.30
C GLN A 296 11.71 -4.17 23.68
N LYS A 297 10.76 -4.15 24.62
CA LYS A 297 10.98 -3.66 25.99
C LYS A 297 10.54 -4.73 26.98
N GLY A 298 11.47 -5.55 27.46
CA GLY A 298 11.12 -6.74 28.24
C GLY A 298 10.25 -7.69 27.41
N GLU A 299 9.03 -7.97 27.88
CA GLU A 299 8.05 -8.81 27.16
C GLU A 299 7.15 -7.99 26.20
N ASP A 300 7.15 -6.66 26.30
CA ASP A 300 6.29 -5.80 25.49
C ASP A 300 6.95 -5.42 24.17
N ARG A 301 6.14 -5.34 23.11
CA ARG A 301 6.57 -4.82 21.82
C ARG A 301 5.95 -3.44 21.61
N ILE A 302 6.78 -2.44 21.33
CA ILE A 302 6.33 -1.09 20.98
C ILE A 302 6.51 -0.92 19.48
N LEU A 303 5.47 -0.46 18.79
CA LEU A 303 5.54 -0.11 17.37
C LEU A 303 5.23 1.38 17.21
N LEU A 304 6.27 2.18 17.01
CA LEU A 304 6.12 3.58 16.67
C LEU A 304 5.62 3.71 15.23
N SER A 305 4.57 4.50 15.04
CA SER A 305 4.03 5.00 13.78
C SER A 305 4.27 6.49 13.70
N ALA A 306 4.99 6.96 12.70
CA ALA A 306 5.13 8.39 12.45
C ALA A 306 4.92 8.68 10.98
N ASP A 307 4.23 9.77 10.67
CA ASP A 307 3.96 10.20 9.30
C ASP A 307 5.29 10.54 8.63
N LEU A 308 5.58 9.93 7.49
CA LEU A 308 6.91 10.02 6.89
C LEU A 308 7.22 11.45 6.39
N ASP A 309 6.17 12.18 5.99
CA ASP A 309 6.22 13.59 5.65
C ASP A 309 6.47 14.52 6.86
N SER A 310 6.35 14.00 8.09
CA SER A 310 6.59 14.80 9.30
C SER A 310 8.07 15.07 9.54
N GLU A 311 8.37 16.29 10.02
CA GLU A 311 9.72 16.69 10.42
C GLU A 311 10.32 15.73 11.45
N PHE A 312 9.51 15.27 12.41
CA PHE A 312 9.92 14.31 13.42
C PHE A 312 10.40 12.99 12.79
N ALA A 313 9.62 12.42 11.87
CA ALA A 313 9.98 11.16 11.22
C ALA A 313 11.27 11.31 10.42
N GLN A 314 11.39 12.35 9.58
CA GLN A 314 12.57 12.58 8.75
C GLN A 314 13.85 12.77 9.59
N ARG A 315 13.76 13.51 10.69
CA ARG A 315 14.88 13.65 11.65
C ARG A 315 15.23 12.33 12.33
N LEU A 316 14.23 11.52 12.67
CA LEU A 316 14.44 10.20 13.26
C LEU A 316 15.09 9.24 12.26
N VAL A 317 14.66 9.23 10.99
CA VAL A 317 15.26 8.40 9.92
C VAL A 317 16.75 8.70 9.77
N ALA A 318 17.16 9.97 9.74
CA ALA A 318 18.58 10.36 9.62
C ALA A 318 19.45 9.86 10.80
N LYS A 319 18.85 9.69 11.98
CA LYS A 319 19.53 9.13 13.17
C LYS A 319 19.53 7.60 13.14
N LEU A 320 18.42 6.99 12.71
CA LEU A 320 18.32 5.54 12.49
C LEU A 320 19.30 5.07 11.41
N ASP A 321 19.57 5.91 10.41
CA ASP A 321 20.59 5.67 9.40
C ASP A 321 21.97 5.45 10.05
N THR A 322 22.39 6.42 10.87
CA THR A 322 23.64 6.34 11.65
C THR A 322 23.68 5.08 12.52
N LEU A 323 22.59 4.79 13.24
CA LEU A 323 22.51 3.60 14.09
C LEU A 323 22.62 2.30 13.28
N SER A 324 22.02 2.24 12.09
CA SER A 324 22.06 1.05 11.23
C SER A 324 23.45 0.76 10.64
N GLN A 325 24.28 1.78 10.48
CA GLN A 325 25.67 1.62 10.01
C GLN A 325 26.60 1.11 11.11
N SER A 326 26.28 1.35 12.38
CA SER A 326 27.05 0.88 13.54
C SER A 326 26.11 0.46 14.67
N PRO A 327 25.47 -0.73 14.55
CA PRO A 327 24.47 -1.18 15.49
C PRO A 327 25.05 -1.39 16.88
N GLN A 328 24.35 -0.88 17.88
CA GLN A 328 24.70 -1.08 19.28
C GLN A 328 23.71 -2.06 19.90
N LYS A 329 24.21 -3.12 20.56
CA LYS A 329 23.35 -4.06 21.29
C LYS A 329 22.85 -3.42 22.57
N GLY A 330 21.54 -3.49 22.79
CA GLY A 330 20.88 -3.00 24.01
C GLY A 330 19.74 -2.02 23.69
N GLU A 331 19.16 -1.45 24.75
CA GLU A 331 18.02 -0.55 24.63
C GLU A 331 18.42 0.80 24.03
N ILE A 332 17.66 1.26 23.04
CA ILE A 332 17.70 2.64 22.56
C ILE A 332 16.58 3.45 23.19
N THR A 333 16.74 4.78 23.20
CA THR A 333 15.69 5.71 23.63
C THR A 333 15.33 6.65 22.49
N ILE A 334 14.08 6.63 22.05
CA ILE A 334 13.52 7.56 21.07
C ILE A 334 12.72 8.62 21.83
N GLY A 335 13.15 9.88 21.76
CA GLY A 335 12.44 11.01 22.37
C GLY A 335 11.98 12.01 21.34
N ALA A 336 10.99 12.84 21.70
CA ALA A 336 10.55 13.94 20.86
C ALA A 336 10.16 15.15 21.72
N PHE A 337 10.49 16.36 21.26
CA PHE A 337 10.05 17.58 21.92
C PHE A 337 9.88 18.75 20.93
N ALA A 338 8.91 19.61 21.22
CA ALA A 338 8.75 20.91 20.59
C ALA A 338 9.86 21.86 21.02
N SER A 339 10.51 22.51 20.05
CA SER A 339 11.52 23.56 20.27
C SER A 339 11.07 24.83 19.57
N PRO A 340 10.69 25.90 20.31
CA PRO A 340 10.43 27.20 19.72
C PRO A 340 11.65 27.72 18.95
N LYS A 341 11.41 28.32 17.78
CA LYS A 341 12.40 28.98 16.94
C LYS A 341 11.85 30.28 16.43
N GLU A 342 12.69 31.31 16.37
CA GLU A 342 12.38 32.55 15.69
C GLU A 342 13.11 32.58 14.35
N ARG A 343 12.39 32.82 13.25
CA ARG A 343 12.96 33.04 11.92
C ARG A 343 12.20 34.21 11.27
N ASP A 344 12.93 35.22 10.82
CA ASP A 344 12.35 36.41 10.16
C ASP A 344 11.23 37.11 10.95
N GLY A 345 11.36 37.19 12.27
CA GLY A 345 10.36 37.80 13.17
C GLY A 345 9.07 36.98 13.35
N ARG A 346 9.05 35.73 12.86
CA ARG A 346 7.95 34.77 13.07
C ARG A 346 8.40 33.65 14.00
N HIS A 347 7.47 33.21 14.84
CA HIS A 347 7.68 32.11 15.76
C HIS A 347 7.25 30.80 15.10
N PHE A 348 8.17 29.83 15.09
CA PHE A 348 8.00 28.47 14.61
C PHE A 348 8.24 27.50 15.76
N VAL A 349 7.76 26.27 15.60
CA VAL A 349 8.04 25.19 16.54
C VAL A 349 8.65 24.04 15.74
N ASP A 350 9.93 23.78 15.96
CA ASP A 350 10.58 22.60 15.40
C ASP A 350 10.18 21.38 16.25
N HIS A 351 9.81 20.27 15.61
CA HIS A 351 9.54 19.02 16.31
C HIS A 351 10.80 18.14 16.28
N VAL A 352 11.63 18.30 17.31
CA VAL A 352 12.94 17.63 17.41
C VAL A 352 12.74 16.15 17.71
N ALA A 353 13.44 15.30 16.95
CA ALA A 353 13.62 13.87 17.25
C ALA A 353 14.97 13.66 17.95
N THR A 354 14.98 12.85 19.01
CA THR A 354 16.20 12.37 19.68
C THR A 354 16.27 10.87 19.61
N LEU A 355 17.48 10.35 19.46
CA LEU A 355 17.77 8.92 19.48
C LEU A 355 19.03 8.71 20.31
N LYS A 356 18.91 8.01 21.44
CA LYS A 356 20.05 7.69 22.29
C LYS A 356 20.38 6.21 22.20
N GLY A 357 21.67 5.90 22.14
CA GLY A 357 22.17 4.52 22.20
C GLY A 357 22.08 3.92 23.61
N PRO A 358 22.44 2.64 23.76
CA PRO A 358 22.48 1.96 25.06
C PRO A 358 23.38 2.62 26.11
N ASP A 359 24.39 3.38 25.68
CA ASP A 359 25.26 4.17 26.56
C ASP A 359 24.63 5.50 27.03
N GLY A 360 23.39 5.77 26.60
CA GLY A 360 22.66 7.00 26.90
C GLY A 360 23.13 8.22 26.11
N LYS A 361 24.10 8.08 25.21
CA LYS A 361 24.57 9.18 24.36
C LYS A 361 23.68 9.34 23.13
N GLU A 362 23.56 10.58 22.68
CA GLU A 362 22.81 10.92 21.49
C GLU A 362 23.50 10.36 20.24
N ILE A 363 22.75 9.62 19.43
CA ILE A 363 23.13 9.22 18.07
C ILE A 363 23.00 10.45 17.17
N PRO A 364 24.09 10.92 16.54
CA PRO A 364 24.03 12.04 15.62
C PRO A 364 23.21 11.67 14.38
N ALA A 365 22.68 12.66 13.68
CA ALA A 365 22.14 12.44 12.34
C ALA A 365 23.29 12.46 11.33
N VAL A 366 23.22 11.61 10.30
CA VAL A 366 24.14 11.75 9.15
C VAL A 366 23.87 13.10 8.49
N SER A 367 24.93 13.88 8.27
CA SER A 367 24.86 15.15 7.55
C SER A 367 24.60 14.90 6.07
N GLY A 368 23.76 15.72 5.41
CA GLY A 368 23.55 15.65 3.97
C GLY A 368 22.17 15.17 3.54
N HIS A 369 21.45 14.40 4.37
CA HIS A 369 20.13 13.90 3.98
C HIS A 369 19.12 15.02 3.69
N PHE A 370 19.11 16.07 4.52
CA PHE A 370 18.22 17.20 4.32
C PHE A 370 18.64 18.08 3.15
N GLU A 371 19.94 18.22 2.91
CA GLU A 371 20.49 18.92 1.75
C GLU A 371 20.14 18.18 0.45
N GLN A 372 20.31 16.86 0.40
CA GLN A 372 19.94 16.01 -0.74
C GLN A 372 18.44 16.03 -0.99
N ALA A 373 17.62 15.88 0.06
CA ALA A 373 16.18 15.94 -0.09
C ALA A 373 15.72 17.32 -0.58
N LYS A 374 16.37 18.40 -0.12
CA LYS A 374 16.12 19.76 -0.62
C LYS A 374 16.51 19.90 -2.09
N GLU A 375 17.67 19.38 -2.48
CA GLU A 375 18.11 19.42 -3.87
C GLU A 375 17.12 18.70 -4.79
N LEU A 376 16.65 17.51 -4.40
CA LEU A 376 15.61 16.77 -5.11
C LEU A 376 14.28 17.52 -5.16
N SER A 377 13.88 18.19 -4.07
CA SER A 377 12.70 19.06 -4.06
C SER A 377 12.83 20.24 -5.03
N GLU A 378 14.01 20.89 -5.12
CA GLU A 378 14.25 21.97 -6.08
C GLU A 378 14.26 21.45 -7.52
N GLN A 379 14.89 20.31 -7.77
CA GLN A 379 14.88 19.64 -9.07
C GLN A 379 13.46 19.26 -9.50
N ALA A 380 12.63 18.77 -8.57
CA ALA A 380 11.24 18.41 -8.85
C ALA A 380 10.37 19.64 -9.18
N LYS A 381 10.66 20.81 -8.59
CA LYS A 381 9.97 22.07 -8.89
C LYS A 381 10.39 22.69 -10.22
N LYS A 382 11.62 22.41 -10.68
CA LYS A 382 12.22 23.08 -11.84
C LYS A 382 11.35 23.07 -13.10
N PRO A 383 10.71 21.95 -13.51
CA PRO A 383 9.86 21.94 -14.71
C PRO A 383 8.67 22.92 -14.62
N MET A 384 8.06 23.05 -13.44
CA MET A 384 6.96 23.99 -13.22
C MET A 384 7.44 25.44 -13.27
N LEU A 385 8.60 25.71 -12.66
CA LEU A 385 9.23 27.03 -12.70
C LEU A 385 9.62 27.43 -14.14
N ASP A 386 10.19 26.51 -14.90
CA ASP A 386 10.57 26.71 -16.30
C ASP A 386 9.34 26.93 -17.21
N ALA A 387 8.18 26.35 -16.84
CA ALA A 387 6.88 26.59 -17.46
C ALA A 387 6.19 27.90 -16.98
N GLY A 388 6.85 28.71 -16.16
CA GLY A 388 6.33 29.99 -15.64
C GLY A 388 5.36 29.86 -14.45
N ILE A 389 5.18 28.66 -13.90
CA ILE A 389 4.32 28.40 -12.75
C ILE A 389 5.10 28.70 -11.47
N THR A 390 4.65 29.69 -10.70
CA THR A 390 5.34 30.19 -9.50
C THR A 390 4.50 30.09 -8.23
N GLU A 391 3.27 29.58 -8.32
CA GLU A 391 2.35 29.49 -7.21
C GLU A 391 2.79 28.42 -6.20
N LYS A 392 3.06 28.86 -4.96
CA LYS A 392 3.46 27.98 -3.86
C LYS A 392 2.52 26.80 -3.63
N LYS A 393 1.20 26.99 -3.80
CA LYS A 393 0.21 25.91 -3.64
C LYS A 393 0.38 24.74 -4.61
N ILE A 394 1.14 24.93 -5.71
CA ILE A 394 1.45 23.90 -6.71
C ILE A 394 2.86 23.36 -6.46
N LEU A 395 3.81 24.26 -6.20
CA LEU A 395 5.22 23.90 -6.04
C LEU A 395 5.52 23.17 -4.73
N GLU A 396 4.84 23.52 -3.63
CA GLU A 396 5.08 22.89 -2.31
C GLU A 396 4.68 21.40 -2.30
N PRO A 397 3.48 20.97 -2.78
CA PRO A 397 3.16 19.54 -2.86
C PRO A 397 4.15 18.71 -3.68
N ILE A 398 4.67 19.28 -4.79
CA ILE A 398 5.69 18.61 -5.62
C ILE A 398 7.00 18.45 -4.86
N ALA A 399 7.44 19.52 -4.17
CA ALA A 399 8.62 19.50 -3.33
C ALA A 399 8.47 18.51 -2.17
N ASP A 400 7.30 18.46 -1.54
CA ASP A 400 6.99 17.58 -0.42
C ASP A 400 6.97 16.12 -0.84
N ALA A 401 6.36 15.78 -1.98
CA ALA A 401 6.36 14.43 -2.52
C ALA A 401 7.78 13.94 -2.87
N ALA A 402 8.61 14.81 -3.47
CA ALA A 402 10.01 14.48 -3.76
C ALA A 402 10.82 14.22 -2.47
N ARG A 403 10.58 15.03 -1.43
CA ARG A 403 11.21 14.88 -0.11
C ARG A 403 10.77 13.57 0.57
N GLU A 404 9.47 13.29 0.59
CA GLU A 404 8.91 12.07 1.18
C GLU A 404 9.48 10.83 0.49
N LYS A 405 9.56 10.84 -0.85
CA LYS A 405 10.15 9.76 -1.66
C LYS A 405 11.61 9.49 -1.29
N TYR A 406 12.41 10.53 -1.08
CA TYR A 406 13.80 10.37 -0.65
C TYR A 406 13.90 9.65 0.70
N PHE A 407 13.14 10.10 1.71
CA PHE A 407 13.15 9.47 3.03
C PHE A 407 12.55 8.06 3.01
N ALA A 408 11.60 7.77 2.11
CA ALA A 408 11.09 6.41 1.88
C ALA A 408 12.19 5.46 1.37
N GLY A 409 12.99 5.92 0.41
CA GLY A 409 14.18 5.20 -0.07
C GLY A 409 15.15 4.92 1.07
N LEU A 410 15.47 5.94 1.87
CA LEU A 410 16.39 5.81 3.00
C LEU A 410 15.89 4.82 4.06
N VAL A 411 14.59 4.81 4.37
CA VAL A 411 14.00 3.81 5.28
C VAL A 411 14.16 2.39 4.73
N THR A 412 14.02 2.22 3.41
CA THR A 412 14.18 0.92 2.75
C THR A 412 15.62 0.42 2.85
N GLU A 413 16.60 1.30 2.64
CA GLU A 413 18.02 0.99 2.82
C GLU A 413 18.37 0.62 4.27
N ILE A 414 17.88 1.41 5.24
CA ILE A 414 18.03 1.13 6.68
C ILE A 414 17.47 -0.25 7.01
N SER A 415 16.26 -0.54 6.50
CA SER A 415 15.60 -1.84 6.70
C SER A 415 16.45 -2.99 6.15
N GLY A 416 17.02 -2.82 4.95
CA GLY A 416 17.93 -3.78 4.33
C GLY A 416 19.15 -4.08 5.21
N ARG A 417 19.87 -3.04 5.65
CA ARG A 417 21.06 -3.20 6.51
C ARG A 417 20.74 -3.88 7.84
N LEU A 418 19.63 -3.50 8.48
CA LEU A 418 19.20 -4.13 9.73
C LEU A 418 18.87 -5.62 9.53
N LYS A 419 18.24 -6.00 8.40
CA LYS A 419 17.97 -7.40 8.07
C LYS A 419 19.25 -8.22 7.90
N GLU A 420 20.25 -7.68 7.20
CA GLU A 420 21.56 -8.33 7.03
C GLU A 420 22.26 -8.56 8.38
N GLN A 421 22.00 -7.71 9.36
CA GLN A 421 22.54 -7.79 10.71
C GLN A 421 21.70 -8.68 11.66
N GLY A 422 20.65 -9.34 11.15
CA GLY A 422 19.75 -10.20 11.92
C GLY A 422 18.69 -9.46 12.73
N ILE A 423 18.52 -8.16 12.51
CA ILE A 423 17.47 -7.33 13.12
C ILE A 423 16.31 -7.24 12.11
N THR A 424 15.34 -8.14 12.23
CA THR A 424 14.21 -8.22 11.31
C THR A 424 12.92 -7.81 12.00
N MET A 425 12.23 -6.80 11.46
CA MET A 425 10.86 -6.53 11.88
C MET A 425 9.95 -7.69 11.45
N GLU A 426 9.24 -8.29 12.40
CA GLU A 426 8.00 -9.01 12.09
C GLU A 426 6.92 -7.98 11.75
N THR A 427 6.96 -7.42 10.54
CA THR A 427 5.85 -6.63 9.98
C THR A 427 4.72 -7.60 9.62
N GLY A 428 3.47 -7.27 9.97
CA GLY A 428 2.28 -8.10 9.66
C GLY A 428 2.01 -8.35 8.18
N GLN A 429 2.88 -7.87 7.29
CA GLN A 429 3.06 -8.33 5.93
C GLN A 429 4.50 -8.86 5.82
N SER A 430 4.60 -10.19 5.71
CA SER A 430 5.84 -10.91 5.49
C SER A 430 5.69 -11.67 4.17
N ASN A 431 6.71 -11.63 3.31
CA ASN A 431 6.89 -12.58 2.20
C ASN A 431 7.17 -14.01 2.71
N ASN A 432 7.22 -14.22 4.03
CA ASN A 432 7.19 -15.52 4.68
C ASN A 432 6.17 -15.50 5.86
N PRO A 433 4.88 -15.79 5.61
CA PRO A 433 3.83 -15.67 6.63
C PRO A 433 4.12 -16.53 7.87
N ALA A 434 3.71 -16.06 9.06
CA ALA A 434 3.78 -16.83 10.30
C ALA A 434 3.24 -18.26 10.10
N PRO A 435 3.80 -19.28 10.76
CA PRO A 435 3.45 -20.67 10.52
C PRO A 435 1.97 -20.92 10.85
N ARG A 436 1.19 -21.23 9.82
CA ARG A 436 -0.26 -21.46 9.92
C ARG A 436 -0.70 -22.56 8.96
N LEU A 437 -1.89 -23.11 9.20
CA LEU A 437 -2.63 -23.82 8.16
C LEU A 437 -3.55 -22.83 7.45
N GLU A 438 -3.79 -23.04 6.17
CA GLU A 438 -4.61 -22.18 5.35
C GLU A 438 -5.45 -22.97 4.34
N ALA A 439 -6.60 -22.40 3.98
CA ALA A 439 -7.48 -22.92 2.95
C ALA A 439 -8.14 -21.75 2.22
N HIS A 440 -8.46 -21.96 0.94
CA HIS A 440 -9.01 -20.93 0.06
C HIS A 440 -10.13 -21.53 -0.79
N VAL A 441 -11.28 -20.86 -0.84
CA VAL A 441 -12.42 -21.16 -1.71
C VAL A 441 -12.63 -19.97 -2.63
N GLN A 442 -12.69 -20.20 -3.93
CA GLN A 442 -13.02 -19.18 -4.92
C GLN A 442 -14.44 -19.41 -5.45
N GLU A 443 -15.29 -18.39 -5.31
CA GLU A 443 -16.62 -18.35 -5.91
C GLU A 443 -16.53 -18.19 -7.45
N PRO A 444 -17.58 -18.59 -8.20
CA PRO A 444 -17.65 -18.36 -9.65
C PRO A 444 -17.51 -16.89 -10.07
N ASN A 445 -17.92 -15.96 -9.19
CA ASN A 445 -17.82 -14.52 -9.43
C ASN A 445 -16.40 -13.96 -9.22
N GLY A 446 -15.43 -14.79 -8.83
CA GLY A 446 -14.03 -14.39 -8.59
C GLY A 446 -13.71 -14.00 -7.14
N THR A 447 -14.70 -13.98 -6.24
CA THR A 447 -14.50 -13.67 -4.82
C THR A 447 -13.78 -14.82 -4.11
N TRP A 448 -12.74 -14.50 -3.35
CA TRP A 448 -11.96 -15.43 -2.57
C TRP A 448 -12.36 -15.39 -1.09
N HIS A 449 -12.72 -16.54 -0.55
CA HIS A 449 -12.85 -16.78 0.89
C HIS A 449 -11.65 -17.59 1.38
N SER A 450 -10.88 -17.00 2.28
CA SER A 450 -9.65 -17.58 2.78
C SER A 450 -9.70 -17.72 4.29
N VAL A 451 -9.10 -18.78 4.82
CA VAL A 451 -8.89 -18.92 6.26
C VAL A 451 -7.42 -19.22 6.53
N GLY A 452 -6.88 -18.57 7.55
CA GLY A 452 -5.61 -18.93 8.17
C GLY A 452 -5.85 -19.31 9.63
N VAL A 453 -5.30 -20.42 10.10
CA VAL A 453 -5.46 -20.93 11.47
C VAL A 453 -4.10 -21.26 12.09
N TRP A 454 -3.93 -20.87 13.35
CA TRP A 454 -2.75 -21.16 14.16
C TRP A 454 -3.12 -21.41 15.62
N ALA A 455 -2.25 -22.08 16.35
CA ALA A 455 -2.36 -22.21 17.80
C ALA A 455 -1.81 -20.96 18.49
N ASP A 456 -2.55 -20.40 19.43
CA ASP A 456 -2.03 -19.38 20.33
C ASP A 456 -1.18 -19.99 21.46
N LYS A 457 -0.63 -19.14 22.34
CA LYS A 457 0.22 -19.56 23.46
C LYS A 457 -0.48 -20.48 24.47
N GLU A 458 -1.79 -20.40 24.56
CA GLU A 458 -2.63 -21.22 25.45
C GLU A 458 -3.04 -22.55 24.80
N GLY A 459 -2.65 -22.76 23.53
CA GLY A 459 -3.00 -23.95 22.77
C GLY A 459 -4.42 -23.91 22.18
N LYS A 460 -5.04 -22.73 22.13
CA LYS A 460 -6.33 -22.53 21.46
C LYS A 460 -6.10 -22.29 19.98
N LEU A 461 -6.99 -22.84 19.14
CA LEU A 461 -6.96 -22.58 17.71
C LEU A 461 -7.64 -21.24 17.42
N VAL A 462 -6.88 -20.30 16.91
CA VAL A 462 -7.31 -18.96 16.49
C VAL A 462 -6.95 -18.76 15.02
N GLY A 463 -7.49 -17.71 14.39
CA GLY A 463 -7.25 -17.51 12.98
C GLY A 463 -7.73 -16.17 12.44
N SER A 464 -7.66 -16.06 11.12
CA SER A 464 -8.28 -14.98 10.36
C SER A 464 -9.04 -15.54 9.16
N VAL A 465 -10.28 -15.09 8.98
CA VAL A 465 -11.03 -15.28 7.73
C VAL A 465 -10.84 -14.03 6.88
N ALA A 466 -10.66 -14.19 5.57
CA ALA A 466 -10.59 -13.08 4.65
C ALA A 466 -11.54 -13.27 3.47
N VAL A 467 -12.27 -12.21 3.13
CA VAL A 467 -13.14 -12.14 1.94
C VAL A 467 -12.50 -11.13 1.01
N GLN A 468 -12.04 -11.58 -0.15
CA GLN A 468 -11.38 -10.74 -1.15
C GLN A 468 -12.22 -10.73 -2.41
N ARG A 469 -12.83 -9.58 -2.70
CA ARG A 469 -13.68 -9.37 -3.88
C ARG A 469 -12.81 -9.21 -5.14
N PRO A 470 -13.38 -9.40 -6.35
CA PRO A 470 -12.65 -9.26 -7.61
C PRO A 470 -12.04 -7.87 -7.83
N ASP A 471 -12.63 -6.84 -7.22
CA ASP A 471 -12.16 -5.44 -7.23
C ASP A 471 -10.94 -5.18 -6.31
N GLY A 472 -10.46 -6.20 -5.61
CA GLY A 472 -9.32 -6.12 -4.70
C GLY A 472 -9.68 -5.66 -3.28
N GLU A 473 -10.95 -5.32 -3.01
CA GLU A 473 -11.41 -5.04 -1.65
C GLU A 473 -11.28 -6.31 -0.80
N LYS A 474 -10.68 -6.17 0.39
CA LYS A 474 -10.34 -7.29 1.25
C LYS A 474 -10.70 -7.03 2.69
N ASP A 475 -11.71 -7.75 3.15
CA ASP A 475 -12.04 -7.84 4.56
C ASP A 475 -11.19 -8.91 5.22
N ARG A 476 -10.62 -8.61 6.39
CA ARG A 476 -9.92 -9.61 7.23
C ARG A 476 -10.50 -9.58 8.63
N ILE A 477 -11.03 -10.72 9.05
CA ILE A 477 -11.82 -10.88 10.26
C ILE A 477 -11.09 -11.84 11.19
N PRO A 478 -10.68 -11.42 12.39
CA PRO A 478 -10.10 -12.34 13.37
C PRO A 478 -11.17 -13.31 13.87
N VAL A 479 -10.82 -14.58 14.03
CA VAL A 479 -11.74 -15.63 14.46
C VAL A 479 -11.11 -16.55 15.50
N ILE A 480 -11.95 -17.17 16.32
CA ILE A 480 -11.57 -18.15 17.32
C ILE A 480 -12.31 -19.45 17.01
N PHE A 481 -11.58 -20.55 16.85
CA PHE A 481 -12.19 -21.85 16.55
C PHE A 481 -12.71 -22.51 17.81
N GLN A 482 -13.89 -23.11 17.67
CA GLN A 482 -14.54 -23.95 18.67
C GLN A 482 -14.62 -25.38 18.14
N ASP A 483 -14.39 -26.33 19.05
CA ASP A 483 -14.66 -27.74 18.77
C ASP A 483 -16.16 -27.94 18.67
N LYS A 484 -16.60 -28.58 17.58
CA LYS A 484 -18.00 -28.92 17.32
C LYS A 484 -18.07 -30.34 16.80
N VAL A 485 -19.28 -30.88 16.80
CA VAL A 485 -19.60 -32.17 16.18
C VAL A 485 -20.69 -31.94 15.15
N SER A 486 -20.51 -32.47 13.95
CA SER A 486 -21.49 -32.37 12.88
C SER A 486 -22.76 -33.12 13.25
N GLN A 487 -23.86 -32.85 12.54
CA GLN A 487 -25.10 -33.64 12.69
C GLN A 487 -24.88 -35.15 12.47
N LYS A 488 -23.81 -35.53 11.73
CA LYS A 488 -23.43 -36.91 11.46
C LYS A 488 -22.40 -37.47 12.46
N GLY A 489 -22.14 -36.78 13.57
CA GLY A 489 -21.19 -37.24 14.60
C GLY A 489 -19.72 -37.00 14.27
N VAL A 490 -19.41 -36.24 13.21
CA VAL A 490 -18.01 -36.01 12.77
C VAL A 490 -17.42 -34.79 13.50
N PRO A 491 -16.26 -34.90 14.17
CA PRO A 491 -15.58 -33.75 14.76
C PRO A 491 -15.28 -32.66 13.73
N MET A 492 -15.49 -31.40 14.09
CA MET A 492 -15.17 -30.25 13.24
C MET A 492 -14.68 -29.07 14.08
N LEU A 493 -14.00 -28.14 13.42
CA LEU A 493 -13.69 -26.83 13.99
C LEU A 493 -14.56 -25.78 13.32
N GLN A 494 -15.21 -24.93 14.11
CA GLN A 494 -16.04 -23.86 13.59
C GLN A 494 -15.63 -22.52 14.18
N ALA A 495 -15.60 -21.49 13.35
CA ALA A 495 -15.41 -20.13 13.78
C ALA A 495 -16.35 -19.19 13.03
N ALA A 496 -16.63 -18.03 13.62
CA ALA A 496 -17.39 -16.98 12.98
C ALA A 496 -16.83 -15.62 13.38
N GLY A 497 -16.97 -14.65 12.49
CA GLY A 497 -16.61 -13.27 12.75
C GLY A 497 -17.53 -12.31 12.00
N GLU A 498 -17.51 -11.05 12.40
CA GLU A 498 -18.35 -9.99 11.85
C GLU A 498 -17.51 -9.04 10.98
N ARG A 499 -18.05 -8.68 9.82
CA ARG A 499 -17.48 -7.72 8.88
C ARG A 499 -17.89 -6.30 9.26
N SER A 500 -17.19 -5.30 8.73
CA SER A 500 -17.50 -3.88 8.97
C SER A 500 -18.87 -3.46 8.44
N ASP A 501 -19.44 -4.19 7.48
CA ASP A 501 -20.79 -3.98 6.95
C ASP A 501 -21.89 -4.71 7.76
N GLY A 502 -21.53 -5.35 8.88
CA GLY A 502 -22.45 -6.08 9.75
C GLY A 502 -22.77 -7.52 9.29
N ALA A 503 -22.22 -7.97 8.17
CA ALA A 503 -22.37 -9.37 7.74
C ALA A 503 -21.52 -10.31 8.61
N ARG A 504 -22.07 -11.48 8.95
CA ARG A 504 -21.33 -12.53 9.68
C ARG A 504 -20.81 -13.58 8.72
N VAL A 505 -19.51 -13.84 8.78
CA VAL A 505 -18.85 -14.91 8.02
C VAL A 505 -18.57 -16.08 8.95
N TYR A 506 -18.94 -17.27 8.51
CA TYR A 506 -18.74 -18.54 9.18
C TYR A 506 -17.73 -19.38 8.41
N VAL A 507 -16.82 -20.02 9.12
CA VAL A 507 -15.92 -21.03 8.57
C VAL A 507 -16.06 -22.32 9.35
N SER A 508 -16.22 -23.43 8.64
CA SER A 508 -16.29 -24.78 9.19
C SER A 508 -15.20 -25.63 8.57
N MET A 509 -14.35 -26.23 9.39
CA MET A 509 -13.28 -27.12 8.99
C MET A 509 -13.61 -28.56 9.39
N MET A 510 -13.71 -29.45 8.42
CA MET A 510 -14.17 -30.83 8.61
C MET A 510 -13.21 -31.84 7.98
N PRO A 511 -12.97 -32.99 8.63
CA PRO A 511 -12.23 -34.08 8.03
C PRO A 511 -13.09 -34.85 7.03
N HIS A 512 -12.45 -35.35 5.98
CA HIS A 512 -13.01 -36.15 4.89
C HIS A 512 -12.08 -37.30 4.55
N GLU A 513 -12.63 -38.32 3.93
CA GLU A 513 -11.88 -39.44 3.36
C GLU A 513 -12.24 -39.57 1.88
N ALA A 514 -11.24 -39.44 1.00
CA ALA A 514 -11.39 -39.63 -0.42
C ALA A 514 -11.64 -41.11 -0.75
N LYS A 515 -12.14 -41.41 -1.96
CA LYS A 515 -12.33 -42.79 -2.42
C LYS A 515 -11.02 -43.61 -2.43
N SER A 516 -9.87 -42.94 -2.52
CA SER A 516 -8.53 -43.52 -2.41
C SER A 516 -8.14 -43.96 -0.99
N GLY A 517 -8.93 -43.60 0.03
CA GLY A 517 -8.59 -43.75 1.45
C GLY A 517 -7.76 -42.60 2.01
N GLU A 518 -7.40 -41.60 1.19
CA GLU A 518 -6.68 -40.40 1.65
C GLU A 518 -7.59 -39.52 2.51
N LYS A 519 -7.12 -39.19 3.72
CA LYS A 519 -7.87 -38.33 4.65
C LYS A 519 -7.40 -36.90 4.55
N PHE A 520 -8.30 -35.95 4.35
CA PHE A 520 -8.00 -34.52 4.25
C PHE A 520 -8.98 -33.67 5.06
N ILE A 521 -8.64 -32.41 5.31
CA ILE A 521 -9.56 -31.45 5.93
C ILE A 521 -10.00 -30.45 4.88
N SER A 522 -11.30 -30.18 4.80
CA SER A 522 -11.85 -29.10 3.99
C SER A 522 -12.30 -27.95 4.88
N ALA A 523 -12.16 -26.71 4.40
CA ALA A 523 -12.76 -25.52 4.96
C ALA A 523 -13.90 -25.08 4.03
N SER A 524 -15.09 -24.90 4.61
CA SER A 524 -16.27 -24.36 3.93
C SER A 524 -16.71 -23.06 4.58
N PHE A 525 -17.23 -22.14 3.78
CA PHE A 525 -17.64 -20.80 4.22
C PHE A 525 -19.15 -20.60 4.07
N ALA A 526 -19.72 -19.74 4.91
CA ALA A 526 -21.10 -19.27 4.79
C ALA A 526 -21.18 -17.82 5.28
N GLU A 527 -22.08 -17.04 4.71
CA GLU A 527 -22.29 -15.64 5.08
C GLU A 527 -23.74 -15.40 5.50
N LYS A 528 -23.94 -14.50 6.46
CA LYS A 528 -25.25 -14.04 6.88
C LYS A 528 -25.28 -12.52 6.95
N HIS A 529 -25.96 -11.88 6.01
CA HIS A 529 -26.22 -10.45 6.06
C HIS A 529 -27.33 -10.11 7.08
N PRO A 530 -27.36 -8.88 7.62
CA PRO A 530 -28.49 -8.39 8.39
C PRO A 530 -29.79 -8.57 7.58
N GLU A 531 -30.80 -9.18 8.20
CA GLU A 531 -32.11 -9.48 7.60
C GLU A 531 -32.14 -10.54 6.48
N GLN A 532 -31.03 -11.24 6.21
CA GLN A 532 -30.99 -12.35 5.26
C GLN A 532 -30.77 -13.71 5.94
N GLU A 533 -31.14 -14.78 5.23
CA GLU A 533 -30.81 -16.14 5.65
C GLU A 533 -29.30 -16.42 5.50
N LEU A 534 -28.82 -17.45 6.21
CA LEU A 534 -27.44 -17.90 6.08
C LEU A 534 -27.24 -18.52 4.69
N VAL A 535 -26.38 -17.92 3.87
CA VAL A 535 -26.03 -18.39 2.54
C VAL A 535 -24.72 -19.17 2.61
N ARG A 536 -24.71 -20.40 2.10
CA ARG A 536 -23.47 -21.17 1.96
C ARG A 536 -22.71 -20.69 0.74
N ILE A 537 -21.40 -20.51 0.89
CA ILE A 537 -20.53 -20.16 -0.22
C ILE A 537 -20.20 -21.41 -1.03
N GLU A 538 -20.59 -21.41 -2.29
CA GLU A 538 -20.26 -22.46 -3.25
C GLU A 538 -19.10 -22.00 -4.14
N GLY A 539 -18.03 -22.79 -4.18
CA GLY A 539 -16.81 -22.42 -4.89
C GLY A 539 -15.82 -23.57 -5.01
N ARG A 540 -14.74 -23.34 -5.75
CA ARG A 540 -13.65 -24.31 -5.96
C ARG A 540 -12.58 -24.14 -4.88
N GLY A 541 -12.01 -25.25 -4.41
CA GLY A 541 -10.91 -25.27 -3.43
C GLY A 541 -11.34 -25.77 -2.06
N GLY A 542 -10.81 -25.15 -1.00
CA GLY A 542 -11.15 -25.42 0.39
C GLY A 542 -10.28 -26.45 1.09
N GLY A 543 -9.35 -27.12 0.40
CA GLY A 543 -8.41 -28.04 1.06
C GLY A 543 -7.49 -27.30 2.04
N LEU A 544 -7.46 -27.74 3.31
CA LEU A 544 -6.58 -27.18 4.32
C LEU A 544 -5.16 -27.72 4.15
N LYS A 545 -4.20 -26.79 4.05
CA LYS A 545 -2.78 -27.10 3.90
C LYS A 545 -1.91 -26.22 4.81
N PRO A 546 -0.75 -26.69 5.25
CA PRO A 546 0.26 -25.84 5.89
C PRO A 546 0.83 -24.83 4.89
N ASN A 547 1.10 -23.60 5.35
CA ASN A 547 1.92 -22.66 4.58
C ASN A 547 3.41 -23.05 4.61
N LYS A 548 4.26 -22.36 3.84
CA LYS A 548 5.70 -22.67 3.74
C LYS A 548 6.39 -22.77 5.11
N THR A 549 6.15 -21.81 5.99
CA THR A 549 6.75 -21.77 7.34
C THR A 549 6.26 -22.93 8.24
N ALA A 550 4.97 -23.29 8.16
CA ALA A 550 4.45 -24.45 8.88
C ALA A 550 4.97 -25.77 8.30
N MET A 551 5.20 -25.85 6.98
CA MET A 551 5.81 -26.99 6.31
C MET A 551 7.25 -27.23 6.78
N GLU A 552 8.05 -26.17 6.90
CA GLU A 552 9.43 -26.24 7.40
C GLU A 552 9.50 -26.73 8.86
N GLN A 553 8.56 -26.30 9.69
CA GLN A 553 8.44 -26.78 11.08
C GLN A 553 7.91 -28.22 11.16
N GLY A 554 7.14 -28.64 10.16
CA GLY A 554 6.60 -29.99 10.03
C GLY A 554 5.87 -30.45 11.30
N VAL A 555 6.19 -31.66 11.76
CA VAL A 555 5.53 -32.28 12.93
C VAL A 555 5.76 -31.54 14.25
N ARG A 556 6.74 -30.64 14.31
CA ARG A 556 7.02 -29.80 15.49
C ARG A 556 6.08 -28.60 15.58
N ASN A 557 5.36 -28.27 14.50
CA ASN A 557 4.42 -27.17 14.50
C ASN A 557 3.21 -27.46 15.42
N ARG A 558 2.97 -26.57 16.39
CA ARG A 558 1.90 -26.76 17.39
C ARG A 558 0.50 -26.78 16.78
N THR A 559 0.24 -25.96 15.75
CA THR A 559 -1.03 -25.93 15.03
C THR A 559 -1.30 -27.26 14.33
N VAL A 560 -0.30 -27.82 13.63
CA VAL A 560 -0.40 -29.14 12.97
C VAL A 560 -0.75 -30.22 13.98
N GLN A 561 -0.11 -30.22 15.15
CA GLN A 561 -0.38 -31.20 16.21
C GLN A 561 -1.81 -31.11 16.73
N LEU A 562 -2.27 -29.90 17.07
CA LEU A 562 -3.61 -29.70 17.64
C LEU A 562 -4.72 -30.00 16.63
N VAL A 563 -4.54 -29.63 15.36
CA VAL A 563 -5.51 -29.96 14.31
C VAL A 563 -5.56 -31.48 14.07
N LYS A 564 -4.41 -32.16 14.08
CA LYS A 564 -4.35 -33.63 14.01
C LYS A 564 -5.04 -34.30 15.20
N GLU A 565 -4.82 -33.79 16.41
CA GLU A 565 -5.46 -34.29 17.63
C GLU A 565 -6.98 -34.13 17.58
N LYS A 566 -7.46 -32.96 17.17
CA LYS A 566 -8.89 -32.62 17.18
C LYS A 566 -9.68 -33.25 16.03
N LEU A 567 -9.10 -33.33 14.83
CA LEU A 567 -9.78 -33.77 13.61
C LEU A 567 -9.29 -35.12 13.08
N GLY A 568 -8.25 -35.71 13.66
CA GLY A 568 -7.75 -37.04 13.29
C GLY A 568 -7.05 -37.10 11.94
N VAL A 569 -6.66 -35.96 11.35
CA VAL A 569 -6.03 -35.88 10.02
C VAL A 569 -4.66 -35.23 10.10
N ASN A 570 -3.65 -35.87 9.51
CA ASN A 570 -2.30 -35.32 9.41
C ASN A 570 -2.16 -34.47 8.13
N VAL A 571 -2.34 -33.16 8.25
CA VAL A 571 -2.28 -32.21 7.12
C VAL A 571 -0.92 -32.17 6.39
N LEU A 572 0.16 -32.68 7.00
CA LEU A 572 1.47 -32.77 6.36
C LEU A 572 1.57 -33.92 5.33
N GLU A 573 0.78 -34.99 5.50
CA GLU A 573 0.80 -36.14 4.59
C GLU A 573 0.22 -35.75 3.22
N ASN A 574 -0.82 -34.90 3.21
CA ASN A 574 -1.52 -34.45 2.01
C ASN A 574 -0.82 -33.28 1.29
N ALA A 575 0.12 -32.59 1.97
CA ALA A 575 0.88 -31.51 1.36
C ALA A 575 1.94 -32.03 0.36
N ARG A 576 2.43 -33.26 0.58
CA ARG A 576 3.44 -33.91 -0.29
C ARG A 576 2.85 -34.50 -1.57
N THR A 577 1.55 -34.77 -1.63
CA THR A 577 0.84 -35.29 -2.80
C THR A 577 0.48 -34.18 -3.80
N GLN A 578 0.26 -32.94 -3.34
CA GLN A 578 -0.03 -31.79 -4.22
C GLN A 578 1.17 -31.34 -5.08
N ASP A 579 2.40 -31.50 -4.61
CA ASP A 579 3.61 -31.22 -5.41
C ASP A 579 3.84 -32.27 -6.52
N ARG A 580 3.40 -33.52 -6.32
CA ARG A 580 3.41 -34.56 -7.37
C ARG A 580 2.39 -34.29 -8.47
N GLY A 581 1.20 -33.82 -8.13
CA GLY A 581 0.15 -33.49 -9.11
C GLY A 581 0.52 -32.34 -10.06
N LYS A 582 1.41 -31.42 -9.63
CA LYS A 582 1.95 -30.38 -10.51
C LYS A 582 3.04 -30.87 -11.47
N GLN A 583 3.72 -31.98 -11.16
CA GLN A 583 4.73 -32.57 -12.04
C GLN A 583 4.15 -33.56 -13.06
N GLU A 584 2.99 -34.17 -12.80
CA GLU A 584 2.45 -35.25 -13.65
C GLU A 584 1.21 -34.89 -14.48
N GLY A 585 0.74 -33.64 -14.48
CA GLY A 585 -0.27 -33.19 -15.44
C GLY A 585 -1.56 -34.01 -15.47
N MET A 586 -2.01 -34.56 -14.34
CA MET A 586 -3.26 -35.32 -14.28
C MET A 586 -4.47 -34.40 -14.08
N GLU A 587 -5.30 -34.29 -15.12
CA GLU A 587 -6.70 -33.87 -15.01
C GLU A 587 -7.42 -34.74 -13.96
N ILE A 588 -7.87 -34.14 -12.87
CA ILE A 588 -8.76 -34.82 -11.94
C ILE A 588 -10.19 -34.50 -12.39
N GLY A 589 -10.78 -35.46 -13.11
CA GLY A 589 -12.13 -35.38 -13.64
C GLY A 589 -13.23 -35.43 -12.58
N ARG A 590 -14.29 -34.68 -12.91
CA ARG A 590 -15.72 -34.69 -12.49
C ARG A 590 -16.12 -35.23 -11.12
#